data_AF-A0A4R1UZN0-F1
#
_entry.id   AF-A0A4R1UZN0-F1
#
_cell.length_a   1.000
_cell.length_b   1.000
_cell.length_c   1.000
_cell.angle_alpha   90.00
_cell.angle_beta   90.00
_cell.angle_gamma   90.00
#
_symmetry.space_group_name_H-M   'P 1'
#
loop_
_entity.id
_entity.type
_entity.pdbx_description
1 polymer ?
#
loop_
_entity_poly.entity_id
_entity_poly.type
_entity_poly.pdbx_seq_one_letter_code
_entity_poly.pdbx_strand_id
1 'polypeptide(L)'
;MELKDINGDGHPEALITAESTECFGMAGAGFQLLRQTPAGWQLMANETGIATFQTTRGVDGYPDIEISGPGFCFPIARWSGSEYKTIRFAYEGKTCKPPR
;
A
#
# COMPACT_ATOMS: atom_id res chain seq x y z
N MET A 1 10.59 -5.04 -8.56
CA MET A 1 9.89 -3.80 -8.94
C MET A 1 8.90 -4.13 -10.04
N GLU A 2 7.67 -3.66 -9.90
CA GLU A 2 6.60 -3.74 -10.89
C GLU A 2 6.21 -2.32 -11.31
N LEU A 3 5.94 -2.11 -12.59
CA LEU A 3 5.36 -0.88 -13.11
C LEU A 3 3.93 -1.18 -13.55
N LYS A 4 2.96 -0.47 -12.96
CA LYS A 4 1.54 -0.68 -13.25
C LYS A 4 0.76 0.59 -13.02
N ASP A 5 -0.07 0.94 -13.99
CA ASP A 5 -1.08 1.99 -13.82
C ASP A 5 -2.18 1.47 -12.87
N ILE A 6 -2.15 1.94 -11.62
CA ILE A 6 -3.09 1.47 -10.59
C ILE A 6 -4.30 2.38 -10.43
N ASN A 7 -4.21 3.65 -10.86
CA ASN A 7 -5.30 4.62 -10.79
C ASN A 7 -6.09 4.77 -12.11
N GLY A 8 -5.55 4.29 -13.23
CA GLY A 8 -6.15 4.33 -14.57
C GLY A 8 -5.92 5.64 -15.32
N ASP A 9 -4.92 6.44 -14.95
CA ASP A 9 -4.67 7.76 -15.56
C ASP A 9 -3.74 7.71 -16.80
N GLY A 10 -3.23 6.52 -17.14
CA GLY A 10 -2.31 6.30 -18.25
C GLY A 10 -0.83 6.45 -17.90
N HIS A 11 -0.49 6.78 -16.64
CA HIS A 11 0.87 6.80 -16.13
C HIS A 11 1.10 5.65 -15.12
N PRO A 12 2.14 4.83 -15.30
CA PRO A 12 2.38 3.73 -14.39
C PRO A 12 2.97 4.20 -13.05
N GLU A 13 2.50 3.63 -11.96
CA GLU A 13 3.15 3.65 -10.66
C GLU A 13 4.23 2.55 -10.56
N ALA A 14 5.24 2.80 -9.73
CA ALA A 14 6.25 1.82 -9.37
C ALA A 14 5.98 1.22 -7.99
N LEU A 15 5.81 -0.10 -7.94
CA LEU A 15 5.77 -0.89 -6.71
C LEU A 15 7.12 -1.61 -6.53
N ILE A 16 7.87 -1.22 -5.51
CA ILE A 16 9.15 -1.83 -5.15
C ILE A 16 8.92 -2.65 -3.89
N THR A 17 9.03 -3.97 -4.01
CA THR A 17 8.96 -4.89 -2.86
C THR A 17 10.35 -5.42 -2.55
N ALA A 18 10.68 -5.54 -1.27
CA ALA A 18 11.90 -6.16 -0.80
C ALA A 18 11.60 -7.15 0.33
N GLU A 19 12.35 -8.23 0.38
CA GLU A 19 12.28 -9.25 1.42
C GLU A 19 13.56 -9.22 2.25
N SER A 20 13.42 -9.08 3.56
CA SER A 20 14.53 -9.05 4.52
C SER A 20 13.99 -9.03 5.94
N THR A 21 14.29 -10.05 6.73
CA THR A 21 13.98 -10.03 8.16
C THR A 21 14.82 -9.00 8.92
N GLU A 22 16.01 -8.65 8.42
CA GLU A 22 16.87 -7.60 9.00
C GLU A 22 16.24 -6.21 8.83
N CYS A 23 15.64 -5.93 7.67
CA CYS A 23 15.03 -4.63 7.39
C CYS A 23 13.58 -4.53 7.89
N PHE A 24 12.84 -5.64 7.87
CA PHE A 24 11.38 -5.65 8.05
C PHE A 24 10.91 -6.51 9.24
N GLY A 25 11.84 -7.01 10.04
CA GLY A 25 11.54 -7.81 11.23
C GLY A 25 10.67 -9.03 10.91
N MET A 26 9.70 -9.29 11.77
CA MET A 26 8.78 -10.44 11.61
C MET A 26 7.94 -10.38 10.34
N ALA A 27 7.69 -9.18 9.79
CA ALA A 27 6.93 -9.07 8.54
C ALA A 27 7.66 -9.71 7.36
N GLY A 28 9.00 -9.76 7.40
CA GLY A 28 9.84 -10.38 6.39
C GLY A 28 9.90 -9.63 5.06
N ALA A 29 9.00 -8.67 4.83
CA ALA A 29 8.93 -7.87 3.61
C ALA A 29 8.49 -6.43 3.88
N GLY A 30 8.77 -5.56 2.93
CA GLY A 30 8.28 -4.19 2.88
C GLY A 30 8.13 -3.73 1.44
N PHE A 31 7.42 -2.62 1.25
CA PHE A 31 7.23 -2.04 -0.06
C PHE A 31 7.34 -0.52 -0.08
N GLN A 32 7.69 0.01 -1.25
CA GLN A 32 7.57 1.40 -1.61
C GLN A 32 6.67 1.53 -2.83
N LEU A 33 5.73 2.46 -2.77
CA LEU A 33 4.89 2.85 -3.89
C LEU A 33 5.28 4.26 -4.32
N LEU A 34 5.57 4.44 -5.60
CA LEU A 34 5.93 5.73 -6.18
C LEU A 34 5.05 6.04 -7.38
N ARG A 35 4.67 7.32 -7.53
CA ARG A 35 4.04 7.84 -8.75
C ARG A 35 5.02 8.61 -9.59
N GLN A 36 4.78 8.61 -10.90
CA GLN A 36 5.52 9.45 -11.83
C GLN A 36 5.00 10.89 -11.75
N THR A 37 5.91 11.85 -11.80
CA THR A 37 5.64 13.29 -11.87
C THR A 37 6.55 13.92 -12.92
N PRO A 38 6.28 15.15 -13.39
CA PRO A 38 7.19 15.86 -14.29
C PRO A 38 8.61 16.05 -13.71
N ALA A 39 8.76 16.06 -12.39
CA ALA A 39 10.03 16.20 -11.70
C ALA A 39 10.74 14.85 -11.43
N GLY A 40 10.15 13.72 -11.86
CA GLY A 40 10.66 12.37 -11.58
C GLY A 40 9.70 11.58 -10.69
N TRP A 41 10.24 10.77 -9.78
CA TRP A 41 9.43 9.90 -8.93
C TRP A 41 9.08 10.57 -7.59
N GLN A 42 7.80 10.46 -7.20
CA GLN A 42 7.33 10.89 -5.88
C GLN A 42 6.92 9.67 -5.06
N LEU A 43 7.48 9.54 -3.86
CA LEU A 43 7.09 8.51 -2.89
C LEU A 43 5.65 8.76 -2.40
N MET A 44 4.80 7.73 -2.50
CA MET A 44 3.42 7.76 -2.03
C MET A 44 3.22 6.97 -0.73
N ALA A 45 3.88 5.81 -0.62
CA ALA A 45 3.84 4.95 0.56
C ALA A 45 5.18 4.23 0.74
N ASN A 46 5.56 3.99 1.99
CA ASN A 46 6.75 3.23 2.39
C ASN A 46 6.42 2.46 3.65
N GLU A 47 6.06 1.19 3.51
CA GLU A 47 5.42 0.41 4.57
C GLU A 47 6.12 -0.94 4.75
N THR A 48 6.03 -1.46 5.97
CA THR A 48 6.45 -2.82 6.29
C THR A 48 5.26 -3.76 6.10
N GLY A 49 5.43 -4.79 5.28
CA GLY A 49 4.38 -5.72 4.86
C GLY A 49 4.27 -5.87 3.34
N ILE A 50 3.18 -6.50 2.91
CA ILE A 50 2.87 -6.80 1.51
C ILE A 50 1.67 -5.95 1.08
N ALA A 51 1.85 -5.15 0.03
CA ALA A 51 0.76 -4.37 -0.55
C ALA A 51 -0.20 -5.25 -1.35
N THR A 52 -1.50 -5.16 -1.04
CA THR A 52 -2.57 -5.73 -1.88
C THR A 52 -3.56 -4.63 -2.27
N PHE A 53 -3.63 -4.34 -3.57
CA PHE A 53 -4.54 -3.33 -4.11
C PHE A 53 -5.98 -3.82 -4.07
N GLN A 54 -6.85 -3.03 -3.44
CA GLN A 54 -8.27 -3.32 -3.30
C GLN A 54 -9.09 -2.75 -4.47
N THR A 55 -10.34 -3.17 -4.58
CA THR A 55 -11.28 -2.64 -5.58
C THR A 55 -11.85 -1.28 -5.19
N THR A 56 -11.88 -0.95 -3.89
CA THR A 56 -12.28 0.36 -3.39
C THR A 56 -11.17 1.38 -3.65
N ARG A 57 -11.56 2.63 -3.92
CA ARG A 57 -10.64 3.70 -4.34
C ARG A 57 -10.78 4.95 -3.47
N GLY A 58 -9.68 5.69 -3.37
CA GLY A 58 -9.59 7.03 -2.77
C GLY A 58 -9.65 8.14 -3.82
N VAL A 59 -9.00 9.25 -3.49
CA VAL A 59 -8.87 10.42 -4.38
C VAL A 59 -8.04 10.04 -5.62
N ASP A 60 -8.22 10.75 -6.74
CA ASP A 60 -7.52 10.54 -8.01
C ASP A 60 -7.63 9.11 -8.58
N GLY A 61 -8.59 8.31 -8.10
CA GLY A 61 -8.77 6.93 -8.54
C GLY A 61 -7.79 5.93 -7.93
N TYR A 62 -6.88 6.32 -7.03
CA TYR A 62 -5.95 5.36 -6.43
C TYR A 62 -6.66 4.28 -5.60
N PRO A 63 -6.31 2.99 -5.74
CA PRO A 63 -6.91 1.92 -4.96
C PRO A 63 -6.54 2.04 -3.48
N ASP A 64 -7.44 1.58 -2.60
CA ASP A 64 -7.06 1.33 -1.22
C ASP A 64 -6.03 0.19 -1.17
N ILE A 65 -5.12 0.24 -0.20
CA ILE A 65 -4.05 -0.74 -0.02
C ILE A 65 -4.30 -1.49 1.28
N GLU A 66 -4.45 -2.81 1.21
CA GLU A 66 -4.28 -3.66 2.39
C GLU A 66 -2.78 -3.93 2.57
N ILE A 67 -2.28 -3.68 3.77
CA ILE A 67 -0.87 -3.90 4.11
C ILE A 67 -0.78 -5.14 4.98
N SER A 68 -0.56 -6.29 4.34
CA SER A 68 -0.59 -7.60 4.99
C SER A 68 0.78 -7.99 5.55
N GLY A 69 0.77 -8.95 6.47
CA GLY A 69 1.97 -9.52 7.08
C GLY A 69 1.59 -10.75 7.91
N PRO A 70 2.47 -11.24 8.80
CA PRO A 70 2.09 -12.25 9.76
C PRO A 70 0.95 -11.76 10.67
N GLY A 71 0.03 -12.67 11.00
CA GLY A 71 -1.07 -12.39 11.92
C GLY A 71 -2.39 -12.10 11.19
N PHE A 72 -3.18 -11.21 11.78
CA PHE A 72 -4.56 -10.95 11.39
C PHE A 72 -4.87 -9.46 11.55
N CYS A 73 -5.94 -9.02 10.91
CA CYS A 73 -6.47 -7.66 11.04
C CYS A 73 -5.52 -6.57 10.54
N PHE A 74 -5.36 -6.51 9.22
CA PHE A 74 -4.43 -5.65 8.52
C PHE A 74 -5.00 -4.26 8.27
N PRO A 75 -4.17 -3.21 8.29
CA PRO A 75 -4.63 -1.86 7.97
C PRO A 75 -5.00 -1.76 6.49
N ILE A 76 -6.10 -1.05 6.23
CA ILE A 76 -6.52 -0.61 4.90
C ILE A 76 -6.21 0.88 4.79
N ALA A 77 -5.24 1.22 3.96
CA ALA A 77 -4.82 2.59 3.72
C ALA A 77 -5.50 3.16 2.46
N ARG A 78 -5.96 4.41 2.54
CA ARG A 78 -6.60 5.14 1.44
C ARG A 78 -5.81 6.38 1.06
N TRP A 79 -5.64 6.62 -0.23
CA TRP A 79 -5.08 7.85 -0.75
C TRP A 79 -6.02 9.03 -0.52
N SER A 80 -5.51 10.08 0.11
CA SER A 80 -6.24 11.30 0.44
C SER A 80 -6.10 12.44 -0.59
N GLY A 81 -5.27 12.27 -1.62
CA GLY A 81 -4.83 13.35 -2.52
C GLY A 81 -3.38 13.79 -2.28
N SER A 82 -2.84 13.49 -1.09
CA SER A 82 -1.45 13.83 -0.71
C SER A 82 -0.69 12.71 -0.01
N GLU A 83 -1.38 11.82 0.70
CA GLU A 83 -0.77 10.70 1.45
C GLU A 83 -1.77 9.53 1.61
N TYR A 84 -1.24 8.32 1.80
CA TYR A 84 -2.03 7.16 2.21
C TYR A 84 -2.26 7.18 3.72
N LYS A 85 -3.52 7.09 4.16
CA LYS A 85 -3.90 7.02 5.58
C LYS A 85 -4.69 5.76 5.87
N THR A 86 -4.39 5.09 6.99
CA THR A 86 -5.23 3.98 7.47
C THR A 86 -6.64 4.49 7.77
N ILE A 87 -7.64 3.91 7.11
CA ILE A 87 -9.06 4.26 7.28
C ILE A 87 -9.84 3.21 8.08
N ARG A 88 -9.38 1.97 8.09
CA ARG A 88 -9.95 0.84 8.84
C ARG A 88 -8.95 -0.30 8.90
N PHE A 89 -9.28 -1.33 9.66
CA PHE A 89 -8.59 -2.62 9.62
C PHE A 89 -9.53 -3.69 9.07
N ALA A 90 -8.96 -4.65 8.34
CA ALA A 90 -9.70 -5.76 7.76
C ALA A 90 -8.95 -7.09 7.84
N TYR A 91 -9.70 -8.18 7.85
CA TYR A 91 -9.18 -9.52 7.67
C TYR A 91 -10.19 -10.32 6.86
N GLU A 92 -9.74 -10.98 5.78
CA GLU A 92 -10.61 -11.72 4.86
C GLU A 92 -11.81 -10.87 4.37
N GLY A 93 -11.56 -9.60 4.05
CA GLY A 93 -12.57 -8.65 3.59
C GLY A 93 -13.53 -8.12 4.67
N LYS A 94 -13.45 -8.60 5.92
CA LYS A 94 -14.30 -8.16 7.04
C LYS A 94 -13.60 -7.14 7.91
N THR A 95 -14.32 -6.14 8.38
CA THR A 95 -13.78 -5.15 9.33
C THR A 95 -13.43 -5.83 10.66
N CYS A 96 -12.31 -5.44 11.24
CA CYS A 96 -11.80 -5.99 12.50
C CYS A 96 -11.17 -4.89 13.36
N LYS A 97 -10.75 -5.24 14.58
CA LYS A 97 -9.98 -4.36 15.46
C LYS A 97 -8.68 -5.07 15.85
N PRO A 98 -7.50 -4.46 15.62
CA PRO A 98 -6.26 -5.05 16.06
C PRO A 98 -6.24 -5.13 17.60
N PRO A 99 -5.58 -6.15 18.19
CA PRO A 99 -5.33 -6.17 19.61
C PRO A 99 -4.59 -4.91 20.03
N ARG A 100 -4.96 -4.34 21.19
CA ARG A 100 -4.30 -3.16 21.76
C ARG A 100 -2.91 -3.50 22.29
#